data_AF-A0A7S3W320-F1
#
_entry.id   AF-A0A7S3W320-F1
#
_cell.length_a   1.000
_cell.length_b   1.000
_cell.length_c   1.000
_cell.angle_alpha   90.00
_cell.angle_beta   90.00
_cell.angle_gamma   90.00
#
_symmetry.space_group_name_H-M   'P 1'
#
loop_
_entity.id
_entity.type
_entity.pdbx_description
1 polymer ?
#
loop_
_entity_poly.entity_id
_entity_poly.type
_entity_poly.pdbx_seq_one_letter_code
_entity_poly.pdbx_strand_id
1 'polypeptide(L)'
;LATPAESMRVAAFTPSASSAAVGATTPTVKLLGVQPLTMTFTHAVIALGSDWGPGQLPESLNPFLLSPPVAGSVRWVTTSIARFDPDERWPTDLHLSVGVKPGLTSYEGLRVAADGFPRRFTTPGLTMRAGDVSSAAAAAAT
;
A
#
# COMPACT_ATOMS: atom_id res chain seq x y z
N LEU A 1 11.27 -27.93 25.44
CA LEU A 1 11.36 -27.29 24.11
C LEU A 1 10.25 -26.24 24.06
N ALA A 2 10.59 -24.97 24.24
CA ALA A 2 9.61 -23.89 24.18
C ALA A 2 9.33 -23.56 22.71
N THR A 3 8.10 -23.76 22.25
CA THR A 3 7.62 -23.26 20.96
C THR A 3 7.82 -21.74 20.94
N PRO A 4 8.44 -21.15 19.90
CA PRO A 4 8.54 -19.69 19.84
C PRO A 4 7.13 -19.11 19.89
N ALA A 5 6.92 -18.10 20.74
CA ALA A 5 5.65 -17.42 20.88
C ALA A 5 5.23 -16.87 19.51
N GLU A 6 4.16 -17.42 18.95
CA GLU A 6 3.69 -17.06 17.63
C GLU A 6 3.32 -15.57 17.62
N SER A 7 3.95 -14.82 16.73
CA SER A 7 3.71 -13.38 16.59
C SER A 7 2.90 -13.11 15.33
N MET A 8 1.96 -12.16 15.41
CA MET A 8 1.22 -11.70 14.25
C MET A 8 2.17 -10.99 13.28
N ARG A 9 2.06 -11.32 12.00
CA ARG A 9 2.87 -10.73 10.93
C ARG A 9 2.05 -10.57 9.66
N VAL A 10 2.59 -9.82 8.70
CA VAL A 10 2.03 -9.73 7.35
C VAL A 10 2.45 -10.98 6.57
N ALA A 11 1.49 -11.81 6.19
CA ALA A 11 1.69 -13.01 5.40
C ALA A 11 1.88 -12.68 3.91
N ALA A 12 1.15 -11.69 3.41
CA ALA A 12 1.22 -11.27 2.01
C ALA A 12 0.93 -9.77 1.85
N PHE A 13 1.51 -9.19 0.80
CA PHE A 13 1.23 -7.83 0.37
C PHE A 13 1.00 -7.82 -1.13
N THR A 14 -0.03 -7.11 -1.59
CA THR A 14 -0.37 -6.99 -3.01
C THR A 14 -0.57 -5.53 -3.38
N PRO A 15 -0.07 -5.05 -4.53
CA PRO A 15 0.80 -5.75 -5.48
C PRO A 15 2.13 -6.16 -4.86
N SER A 16 2.62 -7.34 -5.24
CA SER A 16 3.72 -8.02 -4.55
C SER A 16 5.07 -7.46 -4.96
N ALA A 17 5.65 -6.61 -4.11
CA ALA A 17 7.10 -6.48 -3.98
C ALA A 17 7.55 -7.71 -3.18
N SER A 18 8.18 -8.68 -3.84
CA SER A 18 8.53 -9.98 -3.25
C SER A 18 9.04 -9.82 -1.81
N SER A 19 8.24 -10.26 -0.85
CA SER A 19 8.52 -10.20 0.59
C SER A 19 9.39 -11.40 0.95
N ALA A 20 10.58 -11.50 0.37
CA ALA A 20 11.52 -12.58 0.62
C ALA A 20 12.88 -12.01 1.04
N ALA A 21 13.27 -12.41 2.25
CA ALA A 21 14.59 -12.24 2.88
C ALA A 21 14.96 -10.86 3.44
N VAL A 22 15.03 -10.79 4.77
CA VAL A 22 15.97 -9.93 5.50
C VAL A 22 17.36 -10.21 4.93
N GLY A 23 17.87 -9.33 4.07
CA GLY A 23 19.23 -9.41 3.51
C GLY A 23 19.37 -9.22 1.99
N ALA A 24 18.28 -9.17 1.21
CA ALA A 24 18.36 -8.92 -0.24
C ALA A 24 17.55 -7.68 -0.63
N THR A 25 18.10 -6.86 -1.52
CA THR A 25 17.53 -5.61 -2.05
C THR A 25 16.03 -5.72 -2.28
N THR A 26 15.20 -5.06 -1.45
CA THR A 26 13.74 -5.07 -1.58
C THR A 26 13.35 -4.70 -3.01
N PRO A 27 12.66 -5.59 -3.76
CA PRO A 27 12.26 -5.28 -5.13
C PRO A 27 11.30 -4.10 -5.12
N THR A 28 11.56 -3.13 -6.00
CA THR A 28 10.68 -1.97 -6.17
C THR A 28 9.57 -2.31 -7.15
N VAL A 29 8.31 -2.16 -6.74
CA VAL A 29 7.15 -2.53 -7.57
C VAL A 29 6.43 -1.33 -8.14
N LYS A 30 6.05 -1.41 -9.41
CA LYS A 30 5.33 -0.34 -10.09
C LYS A 30 3.85 -0.35 -9.73
N LEU A 31 3.34 0.77 -9.26
CA LEU A 31 1.92 1.07 -9.09
C LEU A 31 1.39 1.79 -10.32
N LEU A 32 0.21 1.40 -10.78
CA LEU A 32 -0.43 1.96 -11.98
C LEU A 32 -1.86 2.40 -11.66
N GLY A 33 -2.30 3.51 -12.27
CA GLY A 33 -3.69 3.95 -12.18
C GLY A 33 -4.15 4.14 -10.73
N VAL A 34 -5.27 3.51 -10.37
CA VAL A 34 -5.86 3.50 -9.02
C VAL A 34 -5.65 2.15 -8.32
N GLN A 35 -4.51 1.49 -8.59
CA GLN A 35 -4.26 0.15 -8.08
C GLN A 35 -4.30 0.12 -6.54
N PRO A 36 -5.10 -0.77 -5.93
CA PRO A 36 -5.19 -0.86 -4.48
C PRO A 36 -3.94 -1.50 -3.87
N LEU A 37 -3.72 -1.22 -2.59
CA LEU A 37 -2.77 -1.96 -1.77
C LEU A 37 -3.54 -2.90 -0.84
N THR A 38 -3.06 -4.13 -0.68
CA THR A 38 -3.69 -5.14 0.18
C THR A 38 -2.65 -5.74 1.11
N MET A 39 -3.00 -5.86 2.39
CA MET A 39 -2.20 -6.49 3.44
C MET A 39 -2.98 -7.67 4.01
N THR A 40 -2.38 -8.85 3.97
CA THR A 40 -2.92 -10.06 4.60
C THR A 40 -2.12 -10.38 5.84
N PHE A 41 -2.81 -10.50 6.97
CA PHE A 41 -2.23 -10.86 8.26
C PHE A 41 -2.35 -12.36 8.53
N THR A 42 -1.43 -12.91 9.31
CA THR A 42 -1.52 -14.33 9.74
C THR A 42 -2.66 -14.59 10.71
N HIS A 43 -3.18 -13.54 11.38
CA HIS A 43 -4.23 -13.63 12.39
C HIS A 43 -5.33 -12.62 12.10
N ALA A 44 -6.53 -12.89 12.62
CA ALA A 44 -7.63 -11.93 12.60
C ALA A 44 -7.27 -10.69 13.44
N VAL A 45 -7.39 -9.51 12.84
CA VAL A 45 -7.16 -8.21 13.48
C VAL A 45 -8.46 -7.61 13.99
N ILE A 46 -9.54 -7.78 13.23
CA ILE A 46 -10.87 -7.30 13.59
C ILE A 46 -11.79 -8.49 13.89
N ALA A 47 -12.89 -8.23 14.59
CA ALA A 47 -13.92 -9.23 14.84
C ALA A 47 -14.76 -9.51 13.58
N LEU A 48 -15.26 -10.74 13.44
CA LEU A 48 -16.27 -11.09 12.44
C LEU A 48 -17.53 -10.24 12.66
N GLY A 49 -18.07 -9.68 11.58
CA GLY A 49 -19.25 -8.81 11.66
C GLY A 49 -18.96 -7.40 12.19
N SER A 50 -17.70 -6.98 12.28
CA SER A 50 -17.38 -5.56 12.53
C SER A 50 -17.91 -4.71 11.37
N ASP A 51 -18.98 -3.98 11.62
CA ASP A 51 -19.54 -2.98 10.72
C ASP A 51 -19.33 -1.59 11.32
N TRP A 52 -18.49 -0.77 10.68
CA TRP A 52 -18.25 0.60 11.16
C TRP A 52 -19.37 1.58 10.75
N GLY A 53 -20.54 1.07 10.36
CA GLY A 53 -21.67 1.85 9.85
C GLY A 53 -21.28 2.76 8.68
N PRO A 54 -21.98 3.90 8.47
CA PRO A 54 -21.55 4.93 7.52
C PRO A 54 -20.32 5.74 8.00
N GLY A 55 -19.71 5.34 9.11
CA GLY A 55 -18.58 6.03 9.72
C GLY A 55 -17.22 5.64 9.10
N GLN A 56 -16.24 6.50 9.31
CA GLN A 56 -14.85 6.24 8.92
C GLN A 56 -14.23 5.18 9.83
N LEU A 57 -13.42 4.27 9.27
CA LEU A 57 -12.66 3.27 10.02
C LEU A 57 -11.86 3.96 11.14
N PRO A 58 -11.94 3.49 12.40
CA PRO A 58 -11.12 4.02 13.49
C PRO A 58 -9.63 3.99 13.14
N GLU A 59 -8.90 5.07 13.44
CA GLU A 59 -7.48 5.20 13.07
C GLU A 59 -6.57 4.14 13.72
N SER A 60 -7.01 3.56 14.84
CA SER A 60 -6.36 2.43 15.51
C SER A 60 -6.44 1.13 14.73
N LEU A 61 -7.43 1.00 13.84
CA LEU A 61 -7.65 -0.17 12.99
C LEU A 61 -7.13 0.02 11.56
N ASN A 62 -6.51 1.16 11.26
CA ASN A 62 -5.78 1.37 10.01
C ASN A 62 -4.37 0.75 10.13
N PRO A 63 -4.07 -0.34 9.41
CA PRO A 63 -2.77 -0.97 9.49
C PRO A 63 -1.71 -0.32 8.57
N PHE A 64 -2.09 0.55 7.64
CA PHE A 64 -1.18 1.07 6.63
C PHE A 64 -0.39 2.25 7.18
N LEU A 65 0.94 2.18 7.01
CA LEU A 65 1.85 3.31 7.18
C LEU A 65 2.46 3.66 5.82
N LEU A 66 2.13 4.83 5.28
CA LEU A 66 2.55 5.28 3.94
C LEU A 66 3.53 6.45 4.06
N SER A 67 4.64 6.39 3.32
CA SER A 67 5.60 7.49 3.23
C SER A 67 6.05 7.71 1.77
N PRO A 68 5.72 8.85 1.15
CA PRO A 68 4.92 9.95 1.69
C PRO A 68 3.46 9.53 1.94
N PRO A 69 2.69 10.27 2.77
CA PRO A 69 1.27 10.02 2.95
C PRO A 69 0.52 10.23 1.63
N VAL A 70 -0.43 9.34 1.33
CA VAL A 70 -1.29 9.42 0.14
C VAL A 70 -2.74 9.36 0.60
N ALA A 71 -3.58 10.25 0.05
CA ALA A 71 -5.01 10.29 0.33
C ALA A 71 -5.69 9.02 -0.20
N GLY A 72 -6.57 8.45 0.62
CA GLY A 72 -7.25 7.20 0.30
C GLY A 72 -8.09 6.70 1.46
N SER A 73 -8.84 5.66 1.17
CA SER A 73 -9.71 4.97 2.13
C SER A 73 -9.17 3.59 2.46
N VAL A 74 -9.34 3.19 3.72
CA VAL A 74 -8.99 1.85 4.19
C VAL A 74 -10.25 1.10 4.53
N ARG A 75 -10.33 -0.14 4.08
CA ARG A 75 -11.38 -1.08 4.46
C ARG A 75 -10.80 -2.45 4.76
N TRP A 76 -11.45 -3.15 5.68
CA TRP A 76 -11.19 -4.55 5.91
C TRP A 76 -12.08 -5.39 5.00
N VAL A 77 -11.47 -6.24 4.18
CA VAL A 77 -12.17 -7.15 3.27
C VAL A 77 -12.61 -8.41 4.01
N THR A 78 -11.79 -8.86 4.95
CA THR A 78 -12.06 -9.95 5.89
C THR A 78 -11.51 -9.57 7.26
N THR A 79 -11.57 -10.47 8.24
CA THR A 79 -10.99 -10.23 9.56
C THR A 79 -9.47 -10.09 9.56
N SER A 80 -8.79 -10.56 8.52
CA SER A 80 -7.33 -10.59 8.42
C SER A 80 -6.78 -9.93 7.16
N ILE A 81 -7.63 -9.34 6.31
CA ILE A 81 -7.22 -8.70 5.06
C ILE A 81 -7.67 -7.24 5.07
N ALA A 82 -6.70 -6.33 5.08
CA ALA A 82 -6.93 -4.91 4.94
C ALA A 82 -6.57 -4.44 3.54
N ARG A 83 -7.35 -3.49 3.01
CA ARG A 83 -7.17 -2.92 1.69
C ARG A 83 -7.19 -1.40 1.79
N PHE A 84 -6.23 -0.76 1.12
CA PHE A 84 -6.16 0.68 0.89
C PHE A 84 -6.49 0.95 -0.58
N ASP A 85 -7.48 1.80 -0.80
CA ASP A 85 -7.90 2.29 -2.12
C ASP A 85 -7.55 3.79 -2.16
N PRO A 86 -6.62 4.24 -3.03
CA PRO A 86 -6.29 5.67 -3.14
C PRO A 86 -7.49 6.45 -3.70
N ASP A 87 -7.69 7.69 -3.22
CA ASP A 87 -8.83 8.52 -3.65
C ASP A 87 -8.71 8.93 -5.12
N GLU A 88 -7.47 9.11 -5.57
CA GLU A 88 -7.13 9.46 -6.94
C GLU A 88 -6.07 8.49 -7.52
N ARG A 89 -5.74 8.70 -8.79
CA ARG A 89 -4.63 7.99 -9.44
C ARG A 89 -3.33 8.27 -8.67
N TRP A 90 -2.49 7.25 -8.54
CA TRP A 90 -1.17 7.42 -7.93
C TRP A 90 -0.37 8.55 -8.63
N PRO A 91 0.23 9.48 -7.87
CA PRO A 91 1.09 10.54 -8.43
C PRO A 91 2.19 9.97 -9.33
N THR A 92 2.56 10.66 -10.40
CA THR A 92 3.71 10.26 -11.25
C THR A 92 5.02 10.45 -10.50
N ASP A 93 6.05 9.68 -10.87
CA ASP A 93 7.40 9.77 -10.28
C ASP A 93 7.43 9.61 -8.74
N LEU A 94 6.43 8.90 -8.20
CA LEU A 94 6.30 8.65 -6.77
C LEU A 94 7.26 7.55 -6.34
N HIS A 95 7.98 7.77 -5.24
CA HIS A 95 8.70 6.75 -4.49
C HIS A 95 7.98 6.51 -3.17
N LEU A 96 7.21 5.43 -3.08
CA LEU A 96 6.36 5.14 -1.94
C LEU A 96 6.95 4.01 -1.10
N SER A 97 7.13 4.26 0.20
CA SER A 97 7.47 3.24 1.19
C SER A 97 6.21 2.86 1.97
N VAL A 98 5.96 1.57 2.09
CA VAL A 98 4.77 1.05 2.78
C VAL A 98 5.19 0.14 3.93
N GLY A 99 4.60 0.40 5.08
CA GLY A 99 4.83 -0.27 6.34
C GLY A 99 3.55 -0.68 7.04
N VAL A 100 3.72 -1.37 8.16
CA VAL A 100 2.63 -1.68 9.09
C VAL A 100 2.68 -0.67 10.24
N LYS A 101 1.54 -0.06 10.58
CA LYS A 101 1.45 0.84 11.74
C LYS A 101 1.80 0.07 13.03
N PRO A 102 2.73 0.57 13.86
CA PRO A 102 3.07 -0.08 15.11
C PRO A 102 1.89 -0.02 16.09
N GLY A 103 1.78 -1.02 16.96
CA GLY A 103 0.72 -1.09 17.96
C GLY A 103 -0.59 -1.72 17.47
N LEU A 104 -0.65 -2.18 16.22
CA LEU A 104 -1.73 -3.04 15.75
C LEU A 104 -1.70 -4.38 16.51
N THR A 105 -2.86 -4.79 17.01
CA THR A 105 -3.03 -6.01 17.79
C THR A 105 -4.09 -6.88 17.14
N SER A 106 -3.86 -8.20 17.13
CA SER A 106 -4.86 -9.16 16.69
C SER A 106 -6.06 -9.15 17.63
N TYR A 107 -7.19 -9.68 17.16
CA TYR A 107 -8.36 -9.90 18.01
C TYR A 107 -8.04 -10.76 19.25
N GLU A 108 -7.07 -11.66 19.13
CA GLU A 108 -6.61 -12.55 20.21
C GLU A 108 -5.53 -11.92 21.11
N GLY A 109 -5.16 -10.65 20.88
CA GLY A 109 -4.18 -9.94 21.70
C GLY A 109 -2.73 -10.05 21.22
N LEU A 110 -2.47 -10.69 20.06
CA LEU A 110 -1.12 -10.80 19.50
C LEU A 110 -0.71 -9.48 18.84
N ARG A 111 0.38 -8.90 19.31
CA ARG A 111 0.91 -7.67 18.71
C ARG A 111 1.57 -7.97 17.36
N VAL A 112 1.40 -7.07 16.40
CA VAL A 112 2.15 -7.17 15.15
C VAL A 112 3.64 -6.99 15.43
N ALA A 113 4.47 -7.90 14.91
CA ALA A 113 5.91 -7.68 14.88
C ALA A 113 6.16 -6.41 14.05
N ALA A 114 6.82 -5.41 14.64
CA ALA A 114 7.08 -4.15 13.96
C ALA A 114 7.97 -4.42 12.73
N ASP A 115 7.40 -4.25 11.54
CA ASP A 115 8.08 -4.57 10.27
C ASP A 115 8.69 -3.32 9.59
N GLY A 116 8.56 -2.14 10.20
CA GLY A 116 9.01 -0.86 9.64
C GLY A 116 8.35 -0.56 8.28
N PHE A 117 9.15 -0.12 7.31
CA PHE A 117 8.76 0.05 5.90
C PHE A 117 9.45 -1.00 5.01
N PRO A 118 9.03 -2.27 5.04
CA PRO A 118 9.76 -3.32 4.35
C PRO A 118 9.52 -3.29 2.83
N ARG A 119 8.60 -2.45 2.33
CA ARG A 119 8.13 -2.49 0.94
C ARG A 119 8.29 -1.14 0.27
N ARG A 120 8.80 -1.17 -0.97
CA ARG A 120 9.02 0.02 -1.81
C ARG A 120 8.27 -0.12 -3.12
N PHE A 121 7.60 0.95 -3.50
CA PHE A 121 6.84 1.07 -4.73
C PHE A 121 7.28 2.31 -5.50
N THR A 122 7.11 2.26 -6.81
CA THR A 122 7.27 3.43 -7.68
C THR A 122 6.09 3.59 -8.62
N THR A 123 5.88 4.78 -9.16
CA THR A 123 4.95 4.99 -10.27
C THR A 123 5.70 5.38 -11.54
N PRO A 124 5.11 5.18 -12.72
CA PRO A 124 5.72 5.64 -13.97
C PRO A 124 5.89 7.16 -13.98
N GLY A 125 6.98 7.61 -14.59
CA GLY A 125 7.16 9.03 -14.89
C GLY A 125 6.25 9.50 -16.02
N LEU A 126 5.91 10.78 -15.99
CA LEU A 126 5.12 11.39 -17.05
C LEU A 126 5.97 11.48 -18.34
N THR A 127 5.48 10.86 -19.42
CA THR A 127 6.13 10.97 -20.73
C THR A 127 5.29 11.87 -21.64
N MET A 128 5.87 12.99 -22.09
CA MET A 128 5.28 13.85 -23.12
C MET A 128 6.00 13.61 -24.45
N ARG A 129 5.23 13.48 -25.55
CA ARG A 129 5.77 13.43 -26.92
C ARG A 129 5.11 14.52 -27.74
N ALA A 130 5.92 15.36 -28.39
CA ALA A 130 5.43 16.27 -29.42
C ALA A 130 5.41 15.51 -30.75
N GLY A 131 4.25 15.48 -31.42
CA GLY A 131 4.06 14.74 -32.66
C GLY A 131 4.39 15.55 -33.91
N ASP A 132 3.82 16.74 -34.01
CA ASP A 132 4.07 17.70 -35.08
C ASP A 132 3.98 19.13 -34.53
N VAL A 133 4.74 20.04 -35.13
CA VAL A 133 4.72 21.46 -34.80
C VAL A 133 4.48 22.22 -36.10
N SER A 134 3.22 22.56 -36.35
CA SER A 134 2.85 23.39 -37.50
C SER A 134 2.71 24.85 -37.08
N SER A 135 3.14 25.75 -37.98
CA SER A 135 3.00 27.20 -37.81
C SER A 135 2.47 27.81 -39.10
N ALA A 136 1.44 28.64 -38.98
CA ALA A 136 0.90 29.39 -40.12
C ALA A 136 1.95 30.34 -40.71
N ALA A 137 2.83 30.92 -39.88
CA ALA A 137 3.90 31.79 -40.34
C ALA A 137 5.01 31.02 -41.08
N ALA A 138 5.31 29.78 -40.67
CA ALA A 138 6.25 28.92 -41.39
C ALA A 138 5.66 28.44 -42.72
N ALA A 139 4.36 28.13 -42.74
CA ALA A 139 3.65 27.72 -43.95
C ALA A 139 3.56 28.85 -44.99
N ALA A 140 3.46 30.11 -44.57
CA ALA A 140 3.38 31.27 -45.45
C ALA A 140 4.74 31.75 -46.01
N ALA A 141 5.86 31.18 -45.54
CA ALA A 141 7.21 31.56 -45.95
C ALA A 141 7.84 30.64 -47.02
N THR A 142 7.07 29.69 -47.55
CA THR A 142 7.48 28.70 -48.57
C THR A 142 6.72 28.96 -49.87
#